data_AF-A0A7D5N8M7-F1
#
_entry.id   AF-A0A7D5N8M7-F1
#
_cell.length_a   1.000
_cell.length_b   1.000
_cell.length_c   1.000
_cell.angle_alpha   90.00
_cell.angle_beta   90.00
_cell.angle_gamma   90.00
#
_symmetry.space_group_name_H-M   'P 1'
#
loop_
_entity.id
_entity.type
_entity.pdbx_description
1 polymer ?
#
loop_
_entity_poly.entity_id
_entity_poly.type
_entity_poly.pdbx_seq_one_letter_code
_entity_poly.pdbx_strand_id
1 'polypeptide(L)'
;MMFGPHRRFSAALTAGIITLLACVTTARASVVSATPTLPVLGVPYASSIGVGCFPAVGACVVPGTITLTSLVSSTFDSSGQNIVANASYVGTLTNLGGVPIGSVNLSGTLEEEIFGRTSPSALGIWATELLALSLSGPVLGHTLTLTLDPAVPSTGFSSIMAEGGQGDRFRIDSFFDVFVELSLDTIPPLSTTRGPLHLSLVPEPSTWLLLIGGIAGLGCLRRRHTA
;
A
#
# COMPACT_ATOMS: atom_id res chain seq x y z
N MET A 1 -57.71 -53.85 14.01
CA MET A 1 -57.91 -52.44 13.59
C MET A 1 -56.64 -51.69 13.96
N MET A 2 -55.93 -50.92 13.16
CA MET A 2 -56.13 -50.39 11.81
C MET A 2 -54.79 -49.67 11.48
N PHE A 3 -54.15 -49.99 10.33
CA PHE A 3 -53.30 -49.13 9.48
C PHE A 3 -51.97 -48.51 10.01
N GLY A 4 -50.85 -48.82 9.34
CA GLY A 4 -49.77 -47.83 9.07
C GLY A 4 -50.22 -46.84 7.98
N PRO A 5 -49.41 -45.87 7.46
CA PRO A 5 -47.95 -45.92 7.31
C PRO A 5 -47.19 -44.53 7.30
N HIS A 6 -45.89 -44.59 6.97
CA HIS A 6 -45.09 -43.63 6.20
C HIS A 6 -44.68 -42.22 6.73
N ARG A 7 -43.34 -42.10 6.84
CA ARG A 7 -42.43 -41.05 6.31
C ARG A 7 -42.50 -39.63 6.89
N ARG A 8 -41.34 -38.97 6.75
CA ARG A 8 -40.96 -37.57 7.07
C ARG A 8 -40.34 -37.51 8.48
N PHE A 9 -39.09 -37.11 8.68
CA PHE A 9 -38.47 -35.89 8.18
C PHE A 9 -36.94 -36.06 8.10
N SER A 10 -36.42 -36.23 6.88
CA SER A 10 -35.08 -35.76 6.53
C SER A 10 -35.14 -34.24 6.51
N ALA A 11 -34.87 -33.58 7.63
CA ALA A 11 -34.81 -32.11 7.70
C ALA A 11 -33.91 -31.59 8.84
N ALA A 12 -32.85 -32.32 9.18
CA ALA A 12 -31.92 -31.92 10.25
C ALA A 12 -30.51 -31.57 9.73
N LEU A 13 -30.29 -31.48 8.41
CA LEU A 13 -28.95 -31.32 7.83
C LEU A 13 -28.77 -30.14 6.87
N THR A 14 -29.74 -29.24 6.78
CA THR A 14 -29.71 -28.06 5.89
C THR A 14 -29.87 -26.73 6.65
N ALA A 15 -29.47 -26.69 7.92
CA ALA A 15 -29.52 -25.47 8.74
C ALA A 15 -28.14 -24.95 9.17
N GLY A 16 -27.04 -25.63 8.80
CA GLY A 16 -25.68 -25.29 9.27
C GLY A 16 -24.76 -24.62 8.24
N ILE A 17 -25.22 -24.31 7.02
CA ILE A 17 -24.35 -23.86 5.90
C ILE A 17 -24.70 -22.44 5.40
N ILE A 18 -25.61 -21.70 6.05
CA ILE A 18 -26.05 -20.36 5.58
C ILE A 18 -25.77 -19.26 6.63
N THR A 19 -24.60 -19.30 7.28
CA THR A 19 -24.09 -18.19 8.12
C THR A 19 -22.59 -17.94 7.91
N LEU A 20 -22.15 -18.02 6.64
CA LEU A 20 -20.80 -17.62 6.21
C LEU A 20 -20.81 -16.51 5.15
N LEU A 21 -21.98 -15.89 4.91
CA LEU A 21 -22.06 -14.67 4.11
C LEU A 21 -22.00 -13.43 5.03
N ALA A 22 -21.10 -12.51 4.67
CA ALA A 22 -20.97 -11.14 5.15
C ALA A 22 -20.06 -10.85 6.36
N CYS A 23 -18.81 -11.28 6.27
CA CYS A 23 -17.71 -10.35 6.58
C CYS A 23 -16.86 -10.20 5.33
N VAL A 24 -17.39 -9.53 4.31
CA VAL A 24 -16.54 -8.87 3.33
C VAL A 24 -15.95 -7.69 4.10
N THR A 25 -14.84 -7.90 4.81
CA THR A 25 -14.01 -6.78 5.22
C THR A 25 -13.58 -6.12 3.92
N THR A 26 -14.20 -4.98 3.60
CA THR A 26 -13.69 -4.14 2.53
C THR A 26 -12.23 -3.88 2.89
N ALA A 27 -11.31 -4.35 2.06
CA ALA A 27 -9.92 -3.95 2.18
C ALA A 27 -9.91 -2.43 1.97
N ARG A 28 -9.86 -1.69 3.07
CA ARG A 28 -9.69 -0.23 3.08
C ARG A 28 -8.20 0.02 3.20
N ALA A 29 -7.69 1.02 2.48
CA ALA A 29 -6.30 1.48 2.45
C ALA A 29 -5.79 2.00 3.81
N SER A 30 -5.90 1.19 4.86
CA SER A 30 -5.55 1.59 6.23
C SER A 30 -4.77 0.47 6.91
N VAL A 31 -3.78 0.86 7.69
CA VAL A 31 -2.95 -0.02 8.52
C VAL A 31 -3.41 0.07 9.97
N VAL A 32 -3.40 -1.05 10.65
CA VAL A 32 -3.59 -1.10 12.10
C VAL A 32 -2.22 -1.12 12.75
N SER A 33 -1.96 -0.13 13.59
CA SER A 33 -0.72 0.01 14.37
C SER A 33 -1.00 -0.05 15.86
N ALA A 34 -0.02 -0.49 16.65
CA ALA A 34 -0.05 -0.40 18.11
C ALA A 34 0.22 1.02 18.62
N THR A 35 0.78 1.90 17.77
CA THR A 35 1.14 3.27 18.12
C THR A 35 0.60 4.28 17.10
N PRO A 36 0.25 5.51 17.51
CA PRO A 36 -0.21 6.56 16.61
C PRO A 36 0.99 7.27 15.94
N THR A 37 2.04 6.55 15.58
CA THR A 37 3.29 7.14 15.08
C THR A 37 3.29 7.14 13.55
N LEU A 38 3.76 8.25 12.97
CA LEU A 38 3.99 8.40 11.54
C LEU A 38 5.49 8.62 11.28
N PRO A 39 6.02 8.17 10.13
CA PRO A 39 5.32 7.38 9.13
C PRO A 39 5.17 5.92 9.58
N VAL A 40 4.27 5.18 8.94
CA VAL A 40 4.21 3.72 9.15
C VAL A 40 5.30 3.06 8.31
N LEU A 41 6.37 2.63 8.97
CA LEU A 41 7.51 2.00 8.29
C LEU A 41 7.18 0.60 7.79
N GLY A 42 7.76 0.23 6.65
CA GLY A 42 7.63 -1.10 6.04
C GLY A 42 6.31 -1.34 5.30
N VAL A 43 5.38 -0.38 5.32
CA VAL A 43 4.11 -0.50 4.59
C VAL A 43 4.23 0.13 3.21
N PRO A 44 3.84 -0.59 2.14
CA PRO A 44 3.89 -0.05 0.79
C PRO A 44 2.74 0.92 0.52
N TYR A 45 3.06 2.01 -0.17
CA TYR A 45 2.13 2.83 -0.90
C TYR A 45 2.13 2.39 -2.36
N ALA A 46 0.96 2.23 -2.96
CA ALA A 46 0.83 1.83 -4.36
C ALA A 46 0.08 2.87 -5.19
N SER A 47 0.43 2.94 -6.48
CA SER A 47 -0.39 3.60 -7.49
C SER A 47 -0.95 2.58 -8.47
N SER A 48 -2.14 2.86 -8.99
CA SER A 48 -2.69 2.13 -10.13
C SER A 48 -2.04 2.51 -11.46
N ILE A 49 -1.22 3.58 -11.47
CA ILE A 49 -0.63 4.13 -12.69
C ILE A 49 0.90 4.19 -12.56
N GLY A 50 1.63 3.70 -13.58
CA GLY A 50 3.09 3.58 -13.55
C GLY A 50 3.84 4.87 -13.84
N VAL A 51 5.11 4.97 -13.48
CA VAL A 51 5.82 6.27 -13.44
C VAL A 51 6.16 6.84 -14.84
N GLY A 52 6.02 6.04 -15.91
CA GLY A 52 6.13 6.53 -17.28
C GLY A 52 6.89 5.58 -18.21
N CYS A 53 7.15 6.05 -19.44
CA CYS A 53 7.93 5.32 -20.43
C CYS A 53 9.01 6.23 -21.03
N PHE A 54 10.12 5.62 -21.44
CA PHE A 54 11.15 6.22 -22.26
C PHE A 54 11.18 5.53 -23.63
N PRO A 55 10.41 6.01 -24.63
CA PRO A 55 10.33 5.39 -25.94
C PRO A 55 11.68 5.26 -26.64
N ALA A 56 12.59 6.21 -26.42
CA ALA A 56 13.93 6.21 -27.02
C ALA A 56 14.80 5.02 -26.58
N VAL A 57 14.56 4.45 -25.40
CA VAL A 57 15.23 3.21 -24.92
C VAL A 57 14.27 2.01 -24.89
N GLY A 58 13.07 2.17 -25.44
CA GLY A 58 12.07 1.10 -25.57
C GLY A 58 11.56 0.54 -24.24
N ALA A 59 11.67 1.27 -23.13
CA ALA A 59 11.37 0.78 -21.79
C ALA A 59 10.28 1.61 -21.08
N CYS A 60 9.46 0.93 -20.28
CA CYS A 60 8.40 1.51 -19.45
C CYS A 60 8.54 1.04 -18.00
N VAL A 61 8.28 1.95 -17.06
CA VAL A 61 8.16 1.66 -15.65
C VAL A 61 6.67 1.44 -15.33
N VAL A 62 6.30 0.18 -15.12
CA VAL A 62 4.96 -0.26 -14.72
C VAL A 62 4.67 0.21 -13.28
N PRO A 63 3.40 0.39 -12.86
CA PRO A 63 3.10 0.72 -11.47
C PRO A 63 3.80 -0.20 -10.48
N GLY A 64 4.38 0.42 -9.45
CA GLY A 64 5.15 -0.23 -8.40
C GLY A 64 4.74 0.29 -7.04
N THR A 65 5.54 -0.02 -6.03
CA THR A 65 5.28 0.38 -4.64
C THR A 65 6.43 1.19 -4.09
N ILE A 66 6.12 2.27 -3.39
CA ILE A 66 7.08 3.00 -2.56
C ILE A 66 6.88 2.60 -1.10
N THR A 67 7.97 2.32 -0.39
CA THR A 67 7.97 1.91 1.02
C THR A 67 8.89 2.83 1.80
N LEU A 68 8.43 3.32 2.95
CA LEU A 68 9.26 4.05 3.90
C LEU A 68 10.00 3.03 4.77
N THR A 69 11.32 2.95 4.64
CA THR A 69 12.12 1.84 5.19
C THR A 69 12.69 2.15 6.56
N SER A 70 13.08 3.40 6.81
CA SER A 70 13.56 3.83 8.12
C SER A 70 13.35 5.32 8.34
N LEU A 71 12.98 5.71 9.55
CA LEU A 71 12.88 7.10 9.96
C LEU A 71 14.27 7.75 10.06
N VAL A 72 14.44 8.91 9.43
CA VAL A 72 15.64 9.75 9.56
C VAL A 72 15.41 10.82 10.62
N SER A 73 14.28 11.53 10.55
CA SER A 73 13.85 12.50 11.55
C SER A 73 12.33 12.62 11.59
N SER A 74 11.82 13.06 12.74
CA SER A 74 10.42 13.45 12.94
C SER A 74 10.38 14.55 13.97
N THR A 75 10.18 15.79 13.54
CA THR A 75 10.19 16.98 14.42
C THR A 75 8.82 17.62 14.47
N PHE A 76 8.39 18.01 15.66
CA PHE A 76 7.12 18.70 15.89
C PHE A 76 7.38 20.16 16.22
N ASP A 77 6.59 21.06 15.64
CA ASP A 77 6.59 22.47 15.97
C ASP A 77 5.14 23.01 16.10
N SER A 78 4.96 24.33 16.05
CA SER A 78 3.64 24.94 16.09
C SER A 78 2.82 24.80 14.81
N SER A 79 3.49 24.51 13.69
CA SER A 79 2.91 24.43 12.35
C SER A 79 2.49 23.00 12.02
N GLY A 80 3.20 22.00 12.53
CA GLY A 80 2.93 20.61 12.22
C GLY A 80 4.02 19.65 12.65
N GLN A 81 4.19 18.61 11.85
CA GLN A 81 5.22 17.59 12.00
C GLN A 81 5.95 17.43 10.68
N ASN A 82 7.23 17.74 10.67
CA ASN A 82 8.12 17.41 9.55
C ASN A 82 8.71 16.02 9.74
N ILE A 83 8.65 15.20 8.71
CA ILE A 83 9.15 13.83 8.70
C ILE A 83 10.12 13.66 7.54
N VAL A 84 11.31 13.15 7.83
CA VAL A 84 12.25 12.67 6.82
C VAL A 84 12.44 11.18 6.99
N ALA A 85 12.31 10.42 5.92
CA ALA A 85 12.47 8.98 5.92
C ALA A 85 13.27 8.50 4.72
N ASN A 86 13.99 7.40 4.91
CA ASN A 86 14.51 6.63 3.78
C ASN A 86 13.35 5.92 3.10
N ALA A 87 13.38 5.88 1.77
CA ALA A 87 12.34 5.29 0.96
C ALA A 87 12.95 4.37 -0.10
N SER A 88 12.21 3.32 -0.45
CA SER A 88 12.52 2.44 -1.58
C SER A 88 11.33 2.29 -2.49
N TYR A 89 11.57 2.46 -3.79
CA TYR A 89 10.60 2.18 -4.84
C TYR A 89 10.96 0.89 -5.55
N VAL A 90 10.02 -0.05 -5.59
CA VAL A 90 10.16 -1.31 -6.31
C VAL A 90 9.10 -1.39 -7.39
N GLY A 91 9.53 -1.65 -8.62
CA GLY A 91 8.67 -1.73 -9.80
C GLY A 91 9.17 -2.74 -10.81
N THR A 92 8.43 -2.90 -11.90
CA THR A 92 8.80 -3.76 -13.03
C THR A 92 9.06 -2.91 -14.26
N LEU A 93 10.11 -3.26 -15.00
CA LEU A 93 10.38 -2.71 -16.33
C LEU A 93 9.73 -3.59 -17.37
N THR A 94 9.01 -2.98 -18.30
CA THR A 94 8.53 -3.65 -19.51
C THR A 94 9.12 -3.00 -20.75
N ASN A 95 9.15 -3.72 -21.85
CA ASN A 95 9.29 -3.09 -23.16
C ASN A 95 8.00 -2.32 -23.53
N LEU A 96 8.01 -1.61 -24.66
CA LEU A 96 6.83 -0.90 -25.18
C LEU A 96 5.64 -1.82 -25.50
N GLY A 97 5.87 -3.13 -25.64
CA GLY A 97 4.83 -4.14 -25.83
C GLY A 97 4.31 -4.76 -24.53
N GLY A 98 4.73 -4.27 -23.35
CA GLY A 98 4.30 -4.77 -22.05
C GLY A 98 4.98 -6.05 -21.57
N VAL A 99 5.99 -6.55 -22.29
CA VAL A 99 6.75 -7.74 -21.87
C VAL A 99 7.76 -7.33 -20.79
N PRO A 100 7.81 -8.01 -19.62
CA PRO A 100 8.79 -7.74 -18.59
C PRO A 100 10.22 -7.94 -19.09
N ILE A 101 11.08 -6.94 -18.89
CA ILE A 101 12.50 -6.96 -19.27
C ILE A 101 13.44 -6.80 -18.07
N GLY A 102 12.90 -6.49 -16.89
CA GLY A 102 13.69 -6.35 -15.66
C GLY A 102 12.88 -5.79 -14.50
N SER A 103 13.57 -5.48 -13.41
CA SER A 103 13.01 -4.83 -12.23
C SER A 103 13.60 -3.44 -12.06
N VAL A 104 12.82 -2.55 -11.45
CA VAL A 104 13.29 -1.27 -10.93
C VAL A 104 13.40 -1.39 -9.42
N ASN A 105 14.56 -1.02 -8.87
CA ASN A 105 14.72 -0.80 -7.44
C ASN A 105 15.47 0.51 -7.23
N LEU A 106 14.75 1.52 -6.75
CA LEU A 106 15.31 2.83 -6.43
C LEU A 106 15.31 3.01 -4.91
N SER A 107 16.31 3.71 -4.41
CA SER A 107 16.42 4.07 -2.99
C SER A 107 16.83 5.52 -2.83
N GLY A 108 16.43 6.11 -1.72
CA GLY A 108 16.83 7.47 -1.36
C GLY A 108 15.96 8.01 -0.23
N THR A 109 15.62 9.28 -0.29
CA THR A 109 14.93 9.99 0.80
C THR A 109 13.61 10.61 0.34
N LEU A 110 12.70 10.71 1.29
CA LEU A 110 11.40 11.37 1.16
C LEU A 110 11.20 12.27 2.39
N GLU A 111 10.73 13.49 2.15
CA GLU A 111 10.36 14.46 3.18
C GLU A 111 8.89 14.83 3.04
N GLU A 112 8.14 14.72 4.13
CA GLU A 112 6.72 15.05 4.21
C GLU A 112 6.44 15.96 5.40
N GLU A 113 5.51 16.90 5.22
CA GLU A 113 4.99 17.76 6.28
C GLU A 113 3.53 17.40 6.59
N ILE A 114 3.21 17.32 7.87
CA ILE A 114 1.86 17.05 8.38
C ILE A 114 1.33 18.29 9.10
N PHE A 115 0.52 19.06 8.41
CA PHE A 115 0.03 20.35 8.90
C PHE A 115 -0.89 20.19 10.11
N GLY A 116 -0.58 20.91 11.18
CA GLY A 116 -1.37 20.98 12.41
C GLY A 116 -1.20 19.79 13.35
N ARG A 117 -0.38 18.79 13.02
CA ARG A 117 -0.06 17.70 13.92
C ARG A 117 1.11 18.07 14.82
N THR A 118 0.83 18.62 16.00
CA THR A 118 1.87 19.19 16.89
C THR A 118 2.33 18.28 18.03
N SER A 119 1.84 17.03 18.09
CA SER A 119 2.31 16.04 19.08
C SER A 119 2.23 14.60 18.55
N PRO A 120 3.12 13.70 19.03
CA PRO A 120 3.16 12.31 18.57
C PRO A 120 1.94 11.48 18.99
N SER A 121 1.16 11.93 19.98
CA SER A 121 -0.07 11.27 20.44
C SER A 121 -1.34 11.88 19.83
N ALA A 122 -1.21 12.91 18.99
CA ALA A 122 -2.36 13.54 18.36
C ALA A 122 -3.09 12.53 17.46
N LEU A 123 -4.42 12.51 17.58
CA LEU A 123 -5.35 11.75 16.75
C LEU A 123 -6.20 12.72 15.94
N GLY A 124 -6.59 12.34 14.72
CA GLY A 124 -7.27 13.25 13.82
C GLY A 124 -7.01 12.96 12.36
N ILE A 125 -7.31 13.96 11.54
CA ILE A 125 -7.07 13.97 10.10
C ILE A 125 -6.32 15.27 9.82
N TRP A 126 -5.22 15.18 9.10
CA TRP A 126 -4.37 16.31 8.75
C TRP A 126 -4.11 16.31 7.25
N ALA A 127 -4.02 17.52 6.69
CA ALA A 127 -3.45 17.69 5.36
C ALA A 127 -1.96 17.34 5.43
N THR A 128 -1.47 16.67 4.39
CA THR A 128 -0.06 16.34 4.25
C THR A 128 0.48 16.81 2.92
N GLU A 129 1.75 17.15 2.87
CA GLU A 129 2.44 17.54 1.64
C GLU A 129 3.79 16.85 1.56
N LEU A 130 4.13 16.36 0.37
CA LEU A 130 5.45 15.83 0.06
C LEU A 130 6.35 17.00 -0.36
N LEU A 131 7.31 17.35 0.49
CA LEU A 131 8.22 18.47 0.26
C LEU A 131 9.42 18.08 -0.60
N ALA A 132 9.88 16.83 -0.46
CA ALA A 132 10.98 16.31 -1.25
C ALA A 132 10.83 14.81 -1.52
N LEU A 133 11.26 14.41 -2.72
CA LEU A 133 11.46 13.02 -3.11
C LEU A 133 12.71 12.96 -3.96
N SER A 134 13.63 12.07 -3.62
CA SER A 134 14.81 11.80 -4.43
C SER A 134 15.22 10.35 -4.26
N LEU A 135 14.86 9.53 -5.24
CA LEU A 135 15.23 8.12 -5.32
C LEU A 135 16.10 7.88 -6.55
N SER A 136 17.09 7.03 -6.43
CA SER A 136 17.94 6.64 -7.56
C SER A 136 18.30 5.17 -7.52
N GLY A 137 18.61 4.61 -8.68
CA GLY A 137 19.03 3.23 -8.81
C GLY A 137 19.39 2.83 -10.25
N PRO A 138 20.07 1.69 -10.43
CA PRO A 138 20.48 1.22 -11.73
C PRO A 138 19.31 0.62 -12.52
N VAL A 139 19.20 0.97 -13.80
CA VAL A 139 18.21 0.46 -14.76
C VAL A 139 18.86 0.33 -16.14
N LEU A 140 18.88 -0.87 -16.72
CA LEU A 140 19.38 -1.13 -18.09
C LEU A 140 20.80 -0.57 -18.38
N GLY A 141 21.68 -0.55 -17.37
CA GLY A 141 23.04 -0.01 -17.51
C GLY A 141 23.15 1.51 -17.34
N HIS A 142 22.04 2.17 -17.01
CA HIS A 142 21.91 3.60 -16.75
C HIS A 142 21.47 3.84 -15.30
N THR A 143 21.59 5.08 -14.82
CA THR A 143 21.01 5.55 -13.57
C THR A 143 19.64 6.15 -13.83
N LEU A 144 18.62 5.57 -13.21
CA LEU A 144 17.26 6.12 -13.17
C LEU A 144 17.12 6.95 -11.88
N THR A 145 16.66 8.18 -12.01
CA THR A 145 16.33 9.06 -10.88
C THR A 145 14.86 9.41 -10.90
N LEU A 146 14.22 9.31 -9.75
CA LEU A 146 12.83 9.69 -9.51
C LEU A 146 12.82 10.83 -8.49
N THR A 147 12.40 12.01 -8.91
CA THR A 147 12.35 13.21 -8.07
C THR A 147 10.96 13.82 -8.06
N LEU A 148 10.66 14.65 -7.05
CA LEU A 148 9.45 15.46 -7.04
C LEU A 148 9.53 16.53 -8.14
N ASP A 149 8.39 16.85 -8.77
CA ASP A 149 8.27 18.05 -9.61
C ASP A 149 8.15 19.29 -8.70
N PRO A 150 9.13 20.22 -8.69
CA PRO A 150 9.08 21.40 -7.84
C PRO A 150 8.04 22.43 -8.29
N ALA A 151 7.50 22.32 -9.51
CA ALA A 151 6.53 23.28 -10.05
C ALA A 151 5.11 23.03 -9.54
N VAL A 152 4.81 21.83 -9.02
CA VAL A 152 3.45 21.45 -8.60
C VAL A 152 3.48 20.78 -7.22
N PRO A 153 2.79 21.34 -6.21
CA PRO A 153 2.77 20.76 -4.88
C PRO A 153 2.10 19.38 -4.88
N SER A 154 2.74 18.44 -4.19
CA SER A 154 2.26 17.06 -4.05
C SER A 154 1.55 16.92 -2.70
N THR A 155 0.22 16.91 -2.71
CA THR A 155 -0.61 17.03 -1.50
C THR A 155 -1.39 15.76 -1.20
N GLY A 156 -1.87 15.64 0.02
CA GLY A 156 -2.53 14.45 0.50
C GLY A 156 -3.19 14.64 1.86
N PHE A 157 -3.57 13.52 2.46
CA PHE A 157 -4.07 13.50 3.83
C PHE A 157 -3.49 12.31 4.58
N SER A 158 -3.32 12.50 5.88
CA SER A 158 -3.02 11.43 6.83
C SER A 158 -4.04 11.45 7.96
N SER A 159 -4.52 10.28 8.36
CA SER A 159 -5.46 10.12 9.46
C SER A 159 -5.00 9.07 10.44
N ILE A 160 -5.25 9.34 11.72
CA ILE A 160 -4.99 8.41 12.82
C ILE A 160 -6.23 8.42 13.70
N MET A 161 -6.86 7.26 13.85
CA MET A 161 -8.04 7.06 14.68
C MET A 161 -7.80 5.95 15.68
N ALA A 162 -8.25 6.13 16.92
CA ALA A 162 -8.27 5.04 17.89
C ALA A 162 -9.24 3.94 17.42
N GLU A 163 -8.81 2.69 17.51
CA GLU A 163 -9.59 1.52 17.17
C GLU A 163 -9.95 0.76 18.45
N GLY A 164 -11.24 0.44 18.62
CA GLY A 164 -11.70 -0.39 19.73
C GLY A 164 -11.67 0.28 21.09
N GLY A 165 -12.26 1.48 21.25
CA GLY A 165 -12.72 2.07 22.53
C GLY A 165 -11.68 2.40 23.62
N GLN A 166 -10.54 1.72 23.65
CA GLN A 166 -9.57 1.73 24.75
C GLN A 166 -8.18 2.25 24.33
N GLY A 167 -7.99 2.62 23.05
CA GLY A 167 -6.75 3.25 22.58
C GLY A 167 -5.56 2.31 22.41
N ASP A 168 -5.77 0.99 22.46
CA ASP A 168 -4.72 -0.01 22.32
C ASP A 168 -4.27 -0.22 20.86
N ARG A 169 -5.08 0.24 19.91
CA ARG A 169 -4.84 0.13 18.47
C ARG A 169 -5.20 1.43 17.78
N PHE A 170 -4.47 1.73 16.74
CA PHE A 170 -4.66 2.91 15.91
C PHE A 170 -4.83 2.49 14.47
N ARG A 171 -5.89 2.96 13.84
CA ARG A 171 -6.08 2.85 12.40
C ARG A 171 -5.44 4.07 11.76
N ILE A 172 -4.47 3.83 10.89
CA ILE A 172 -3.71 4.83 10.15
C ILE A 172 -4.02 4.69 8.67
N ASP A 173 -4.42 5.77 8.02
CA ASP A 173 -4.67 5.85 6.58
C ASP A 173 -3.95 7.10 6.05
N SER A 174 -3.36 7.00 4.87
CA SER A 174 -2.67 8.10 4.24
C SER A 174 -2.63 7.91 2.71
N PHE A 175 -2.73 9.02 2.01
CA PHE A 175 -2.55 9.06 0.57
C PHE A 175 -1.93 10.37 0.14
N PHE A 176 -1.31 10.35 -1.05
CA PHE A 176 -0.71 11.51 -1.71
C PHE A 176 -1.07 11.49 -3.19
N ASP A 177 -1.37 12.65 -3.75
CA ASP A 177 -1.32 12.89 -5.19
C ASP A 177 0.02 13.52 -5.50
N VAL A 178 0.93 12.73 -6.08
CA VAL A 178 2.31 13.17 -6.34
C VAL A 178 2.55 13.54 -7.80
N PHE A 179 3.37 14.56 -7.99
CA PHE A 179 3.92 14.97 -9.27
C PHE A 179 5.41 14.69 -9.26
N VAL A 180 5.89 13.92 -10.22
CA VAL A 180 7.26 13.40 -10.23
C VAL A 180 7.91 13.61 -11.58
N GLU A 181 9.22 13.81 -11.56
CA GLU A 181 10.09 13.76 -12.72
C GLU A 181 10.92 12.49 -12.67
N LEU A 182 10.95 11.79 -13.80
CA LEU A 182 11.75 10.61 -14.01
C LEU A 182 12.85 10.95 -15.02
N SER A 183 14.10 10.73 -14.66
CA SER A 183 15.25 11.04 -15.52
C SER A 183 16.20 9.83 -15.63
N LEU A 184 16.74 9.64 -16.83
CA LEU A 184 17.65 8.57 -17.20
C LEU A 184 18.94 9.18 -17.76
N ASP A 185 20.09 8.78 -17.23
CA ASP A 185 21.42 9.35 -17.52
C ASP A 185 22.03 8.96 -18.88
N THR A 186 21.19 8.83 -19.92
CA THR A 186 21.61 8.56 -21.29
C THR A 186 22.35 9.75 -21.91
N ILE A 187 22.96 9.54 -23.08
CA ILE A 187 23.55 10.60 -23.90
C ILE A 187 22.79 10.66 -25.24
N PRO A 188 21.94 11.67 -25.49
CA PRO A 188 21.52 12.75 -24.59
C PRO A 188 20.63 12.26 -23.43
N PRO A 189 20.51 13.01 -22.31
CA PRO A 189 19.68 12.60 -21.17
C PRO A 189 18.21 12.59 -21.55
N LEU A 190 17.47 11.64 -20.98
CA LEU A 190 16.03 11.49 -21.19
C LEU A 190 15.30 11.79 -19.89
N SER A 191 14.34 12.72 -19.90
CA SER A 191 13.46 12.96 -18.77
C SER A 191 11.98 12.97 -19.16
N THR A 192 11.11 12.64 -18.22
CA THR A 192 9.66 12.69 -18.37
C THR A 192 9.01 13.04 -17.03
N THR A 193 8.04 13.95 -17.07
CA THR A 193 7.26 14.35 -15.89
C THR A 193 5.91 13.65 -15.90
N ARG A 194 5.42 13.26 -14.72
CA ARG A 194 4.15 12.57 -14.56
C ARG A 194 3.42 12.98 -13.29
N GLY A 195 2.11 13.17 -13.40
CA GLY A 195 1.24 13.42 -12.26
C GLY A 195 -0.16 13.86 -12.70
N PRO A 196 -1.15 13.83 -11.79
CA PRO A 196 -1.05 13.32 -10.42
C PRO A 196 -0.98 11.78 -10.39
N LEU A 197 -0.09 11.24 -9.57
CA LEU A 197 -0.06 9.82 -9.21
C LEU A 197 -0.68 9.68 -7.81
N HIS A 198 -1.85 9.04 -7.75
CA HIS A 198 -2.46 8.73 -6.46
C HIS A 198 -1.71 7.56 -5.81
N LEU A 199 -1.07 7.81 -4.68
CA LEU A 199 -0.38 6.86 -3.83
C LEU A 199 -1.18 6.66 -2.56
N SER A 200 -1.64 5.44 -2.28
CA SER A 200 -2.34 5.13 -1.03
C SER A 200 -1.69 3.96 -0.30
N LEU A 201 -1.76 3.96 1.03
CA LEU A 201 -1.25 2.83 1.81
C LEU A 201 -1.99 1.55 1.43
N VAL A 202 -1.22 0.53 1.08
CA VAL A 202 -1.76 -0.80 0.82
C VAL A 202 -1.88 -1.53 2.16
N PRO A 203 -3.07 -2.05 2.49
CA PRO A 203 -3.26 -2.81 3.73
C PRO A 203 -2.44 -4.09 3.68
N GLU A 204 -1.86 -4.47 4.81
CA GLU A 204 -1.30 -5.80 4.94
C GLU A 204 -2.41 -6.84 4.68
N PRO A 205 -2.15 -7.88 3.86
CA PRO A 205 -3.10 -8.98 3.72
C PRO A 205 -3.34 -9.54 5.12
N SER A 206 -4.60 -9.53 5.57
CA SER A 206 -4.92 -9.96 6.94
C SER A 206 -4.39 -11.37 7.16
N THR A 207 -3.34 -11.50 7.98
CA THR A 207 -2.64 -12.76 8.25
C THR A 207 -3.60 -13.84 8.75
N TRP A 208 -4.67 -13.43 9.42
CA TRP A 208 -5.77 -14.29 9.86
C TRP A 208 -6.55 -14.96 8.72
N LEU A 209 -6.82 -14.26 7.61
CA LEU A 209 -7.49 -14.89 6.46
C LEU A 209 -6.57 -15.91 5.77
N LEU A 210 -5.28 -15.63 5.68
CA LEU A 210 -4.30 -16.59 5.16
C LEU A 210 -4.18 -17.81 6.08
N LEU A 211 -4.19 -17.60 7.39
CA LEU A 211 -4.07 -18.68 8.38
C LEU A 211 -5.34 -19.54 8.45
N ILE A 212 -6.53 -18.92 8.51
CA ILE A 212 -7.81 -19.63 8.52
C ILE A 212 -8.05 -20.33 7.17
N GLY A 213 -7.75 -19.66 6.05
CA GLY A 213 -7.81 -20.25 4.71
C GLY A 213 -6.86 -21.44 4.55
N GLY A 214 -5.63 -21.33 5.06
CA GLY A 214 -4.65 -22.42 5.07
C GLY A 214 -5.10 -23.62 5.90
N ILE A 215 -5.63 -23.38 7.11
CA ILE A 215 -6.14 -24.46 7.99
C ILE A 215 -7.39 -25.12 7.39
N ALA A 216 -8.31 -24.34 6.81
CA ALA A 216 -9.50 -24.86 6.14
C ALA A 216 -9.13 -25.71 4.90
N GLY A 217 -8.14 -25.26 4.12
CA GLY A 217 -7.59 -26.02 2.99
C GLY A 217 -6.99 -27.36 3.43
N LEU A 218 -6.19 -27.37 4.49
CA LEU A 218 -5.62 -28.59 5.07
C LEU A 218 -6.69 -29.54 5.64
N GLY A 219 -7.74 -29.01 6.28
CA GLY A 219 -8.87 -29.79 6.79
C GLY A 219 -9.68 -30.46 5.68
N CYS A 220 -9.88 -29.79 4.55
CA CYS A 220 -10.56 -30.34 3.38
C CYS A 220 -9.72 -31.40 2.65
N LEU A 221 -8.40 -31.24 2.57
CA LEU A 221 -7.49 -32.24 2.00
C LEU A 221 -7.46 -33.52 2.85
N ARG A 222 -7.49 -33.39 4.18
CA ARG A 222 -7.50 -34.53 5.09
C ARG A 222 -8.79 -35.35 5.02
N ARG A 223 -9.94 -34.70 4.75
CA ARG A 223 -11.22 -35.40 4.55
C ARG A 223 -11.32 -36.14 3.21
N ARG A 224 -10.59 -35.72 2.18
CA ARG A 224 -10.56 -36.41 0.88
C ARG A 224 -9.72 -37.69 0.88
N HIS A 225 -8.80 -37.85 1.84
CA HIS A 225 -7.95 -39.03 1.95
C HIS A 225 -8.55 -40.15 2.84
N THR A 226 -9.66 -39.89 3.52
CA THR A 226 -10.34 -40.84 4.41
C THR A 226 -11.72 -41.28 3.88
N ALA A 227 -11.96 -41.14 2.58
CA ALA A 227 -13.17 -41.62 1.91
C ALA A 227 -12.80 -42.70 0.88
#